data_AF-A0AAD8J4N4-F1
#
_entry.id   AF-A0AAD8J4N4-F1
#
_cell.length_a   1.000
_cell.length_b   1.000
_cell.length_c   1.000
_cell.angle_alpha   90.00
_cell.angle_beta   90.00
_cell.angle_gamma   90.00
#
_symmetry.space_group_name_H-M   'P 1'
#
loop_
_entity.id
_entity.type
_entity.pdbx_description
1 polymer ?
#
loop_
_entity_poly.entity_id
_entity_poly.type
_entity_poly.pdbx_seq_one_letter_code
_entity_poly.pdbx_strand_id
1 'polypeptide(L)'
;MAAQRVVGLLRSVRGFASASGYSRTTVGLSPHPVQGIPWRLEDFGTDYKHWFVSVKEPVPETREEMAAHCVKILSAITGSEDEARKKMYMISTRCYYAFGALISREEAQELKKVPHVDDVLPDSYVNRETKDYGGEPFFDGQLVPYDPKYHKFFDDFWAANRAEAEARDKEEAEARARGDIETDEEDDDDDDDSKSKECKSFLSI
;
A
#
# COMPACT_ATOMS: atom_id res chain seq x y z
N MET A 1 34.72 -18.92 38.80
CA MET A 1 35.77 -19.96 38.81
C MET A 1 35.09 -21.31 38.56
N ALA A 2 35.54 -22.05 37.54
CA ALA A 2 35.18 -23.45 37.17
C ALA A 2 33.67 -23.81 37.06
N ALA A 3 33.12 -24.34 35.95
CA ALA A 3 33.53 -25.43 35.03
C ALA A 3 33.45 -26.84 35.65
N GLN A 4 33.10 -27.95 34.96
CA GLN A 4 32.43 -28.23 33.67
C GLN A 4 32.39 -29.78 33.49
N ARG A 5 31.36 -30.36 32.83
CA ARG A 5 31.29 -31.71 32.16
C ARG A 5 29.80 -32.03 31.90
N VAL A 6 29.23 -32.21 30.69
CA VAL A 6 29.63 -32.76 29.38
C VAL A 6 29.55 -34.30 29.27
N VAL A 7 28.37 -34.79 28.87
CA VAL A 7 28.12 -35.96 27.96
C VAL A 7 26.69 -35.86 27.37
N GLY A 8 26.39 -36.21 26.10
CA GLY A 8 27.32 -36.24 24.97
C GLY A 8 26.93 -36.88 23.61
N LEU A 9 25.80 -37.60 23.41
CA LEU A 9 25.69 -38.52 22.24
C LEU A 9 24.44 -38.49 21.32
N LEU A 10 24.69 -38.05 20.07
CA LEU A 10 24.21 -38.50 18.73
C LEU A 10 22.72 -38.62 18.31
N ARG A 11 22.38 -37.72 17.36
CA ARG A 11 21.82 -37.93 15.99
C ARG A 11 20.50 -38.73 15.77
N SER A 12 19.56 -38.06 15.09
CA SER A 12 19.05 -38.51 13.79
C SER A 12 18.75 -37.30 12.87
N VAL A 13 18.51 -37.53 11.58
CA VAL A 13 18.40 -36.51 10.50
C VAL A 13 17.14 -36.77 9.66
N ARG A 14 16.64 -35.70 9.00
CA ARG A 14 15.46 -35.60 8.10
C ARG A 14 14.16 -35.22 8.85
N GLY A 15 13.25 -34.43 8.27
CA GLY A 15 13.18 -33.96 6.88
C GLY A 15 12.49 -32.61 6.71
N PHE A 16 12.52 -32.12 5.47
CA PHE A 16 11.97 -30.85 5.01
C PHE A 16 10.46 -31.00 4.75
N ALA A 17 9.64 -30.07 5.25
CA ALA A 17 8.29 -29.81 4.72
C ALA A 17 7.91 -28.36 5.04
N SER A 18 7.77 -27.55 3.99
CA SER A 18 7.23 -26.19 4.08
C SER A 18 5.72 -26.27 3.92
N ALA A 19 4.95 -25.76 4.89
CA ALA A 19 3.52 -25.54 4.75
C ALA A 19 3.19 -24.11 5.23
N SER A 20 3.07 -23.19 4.27
CA SER A 20 2.62 -21.82 4.50
C SER A 20 1.09 -21.81 4.65
N GLY A 21 0.60 -22.19 5.82
CA GLY A 21 -0.83 -22.11 6.16
C GLY A 21 -1.25 -20.69 6.52
N TYR A 22 -1.54 -19.85 5.52
CA TYR A 22 -2.36 -18.65 5.71
C TYR A 22 -3.78 -18.97 5.25
N SER A 23 -4.67 -19.24 6.22
CA SER A 23 -6.11 -19.31 5.95
C SER A 23 -6.59 -17.96 5.40
N ARG A 24 -7.48 -17.99 4.41
CA ARG A 24 -7.95 -16.81 3.67
C ARG A 24 -9.48 -16.75 3.65
N THR A 25 -10.05 -16.34 4.78
CA THR A 25 -11.48 -16.04 4.92
C THR A 25 -11.71 -14.72 5.68
N THR A 26 -11.21 -13.62 5.11
CA THR A 26 -11.75 -12.28 5.41
C THR A 26 -11.85 -11.45 4.14
N VAL A 27 -13.08 -11.11 3.74
CA VAL A 27 -13.36 -9.98 2.83
C VAL A 27 -13.11 -8.66 3.56
N GLY A 28 -11.82 -8.39 3.81
CA GLY A 28 -11.34 -7.16 4.40
C GLY A 28 -10.51 -6.39 3.38
N LEU A 29 -10.99 -5.21 2.98
CA LEU A 29 -10.14 -4.20 2.36
C LEU A 29 -9.09 -3.79 3.42
N SER A 30 -7.89 -4.37 3.33
CA SER A 30 -6.81 -4.20 4.30
C SER A 30 -5.55 -3.68 3.59
N PRO A 31 -4.78 -2.76 4.19
CA PRO A 31 -3.94 -1.83 3.44
C PRO A 31 -2.57 -2.44 3.11
N HIS A 32 -2.49 -3.11 1.98
CA HIS A 32 -1.24 -3.62 1.39
C HIS A 32 -1.08 -3.11 -0.04
N PRO A 33 0.17 -2.90 -0.51
CA PRO A 33 0.47 -1.94 -1.57
C PRO A 33 -0.21 -2.30 -2.89
N VAL A 34 -1.25 -1.53 -3.20
CA VAL A 34 -1.77 -1.22 -4.53
C VAL A 34 -1.51 -2.33 -5.56
N GLN A 35 -2.14 -3.49 -5.33
CA GLN A 35 -2.07 -4.64 -6.24
C GLN A 35 -2.75 -4.25 -7.55
N GLY A 36 -1.96 -3.83 -8.53
CA GLY A 36 -2.47 -3.29 -9.76
C GLY A 36 -1.40 -2.55 -10.54
N ILE A 37 -0.78 -1.50 -9.97
CA ILE A 37 0.29 -0.76 -10.65
C ILE A 37 1.33 -1.77 -11.12
N PRO A 38 1.83 -1.71 -12.38
CA PRO A 38 2.87 -2.62 -12.80
C PRO A 38 4.07 -2.27 -11.93
N TRP A 39 4.46 -3.17 -11.03
CA TRP A 39 5.66 -3.03 -10.18
C TRP A 39 6.95 -3.24 -11.00
N ARG A 40 6.91 -2.70 -12.21
CA ARG A 40 7.88 -2.62 -13.30
C ARG A 40 7.36 -1.69 -14.41
N LEU A 41 6.82 -0.52 -14.03
CA LEU A 41 7.18 0.68 -14.80
C LEU A 41 8.71 0.67 -14.84
N GLU A 42 9.25 0.46 -16.05
CA GLU A 42 10.68 0.23 -16.27
C GLU A 42 11.50 1.38 -15.65
N ASP A 43 12.75 1.14 -15.21
CA ASP A 43 13.60 2.07 -14.44
C ASP A 43 13.90 3.45 -15.13
N PHE A 44 13.21 3.78 -16.21
CA PHE A 44 13.27 5.04 -16.92
C PHE A 44 12.66 6.20 -16.10
N GLY A 45 13.54 7.09 -15.64
CA GLY A 45 13.16 8.28 -14.85
C GLY A 45 13.47 8.13 -13.37
N THR A 46 13.60 6.90 -12.88
CA THR A 46 13.92 6.57 -11.50
C THR A 46 15.35 6.98 -11.13
N ASP A 47 15.54 8.25 -10.81
CA ASP A 47 16.84 8.86 -10.50
C ASP A 47 17.13 8.99 -9.00
N TYR A 48 16.22 8.48 -8.15
CA TYR A 48 16.23 8.60 -6.69
C TYR A 48 16.25 10.05 -6.17
N LYS A 49 15.80 11.00 -7.01
CA LYS A 49 15.52 12.39 -6.63
C LYS A 49 14.04 12.71 -6.75
N HIS A 50 13.34 12.07 -7.68
CA HIS A 50 11.89 12.13 -7.80
C HIS A 50 11.27 11.02 -6.96
N TRP A 51 10.32 11.40 -6.09
CA TRP A 51 9.68 10.51 -5.14
C TRP A 51 8.16 10.68 -5.19
N PHE A 52 7.47 9.56 -5.39
CA PHE A 52 6.04 9.42 -5.25
C PHE A 52 5.70 9.22 -3.77
N VAL A 53 4.77 10.00 -3.24
CA VAL A 53 4.38 9.99 -1.83
C VAL A 53 2.86 9.85 -1.71
N SER A 54 2.36 8.69 -1.29
CA SER A 54 0.94 8.50 -0.99
C SER A 54 0.58 9.03 0.40
N VAL A 55 -0.66 9.51 0.53
CA VAL A 55 -1.19 10.16 1.73
C VAL A 55 -2.35 9.33 2.31
N LYS A 56 -2.31 9.08 3.62
CA LYS A 56 -3.35 8.39 4.38
C LYS A 56 -4.59 9.28 4.58
N GLU A 57 -5.75 8.64 4.77
CA GLU A 57 -6.96 9.31 5.25
C GLU A 57 -6.79 9.93 6.66
N PRO A 58 -7.56 11.00 6.99
CA PRO A 58 -8.54 11.68 6.15
C PRO A 58 -7.87 12.60 5.13
N VAL A 59 -8.32 12.54 3.87
CA VAL A 59 -7.79 13.39 2.79
C VAL A 59 -8.75 14.56 2.51
N PRO A 60 -8.26 15.79 2.24
CA PRO A 60 -9.13 16.93 1.97
C PRO A 60 -10.01 16.76 0.73
N GLU A 61 -11.18 17.40 0.75
CA GLU A 61 -12.19 17.31 -0.32
C GLU A 61 -11.80 18.10 -1.59
N THR A 62 -11.07 19.21 -1.44
CA THR A 62 -10.68 20.08 -2.56
C THR A 62 -9.22 19.89 -2.98
N ARG A 63 -8.93 20.20 -4.26
CA ARG A 63 -7.57 20.12 -4.83
C ARG A 63 -6.62 21.09 -4.14
N GLU A 64 -7.12 22.26 -3.80
CA GLU A 64 -6.39 23.34 -3.16
C GLU A 64 -6.04 23.01 -1.70
N GLU A 65 -6.95 22.40 -0.95
CA GLU A 65 -6.67 21.92 0.41
C GLU A 65 -5.74 20.71 0.41
N MET A 66 -5.90 19.78 -0.53
CA MET A 66 -4.99 18.65 -0.70
C MET A 66 -3.57 19.14 -1.03
N ALA A 67 -3.43 20.15 -1.88
CA ALA A 67 -2.13 20.78 -2.16
C ALA A 67 -1.53 21.45 -0.93
N ALA A 68 -2.32 22.19 -0.14
CA ALA A 68 -1.86 22.77 1.11
C ALA A 68 -1.45 21.69 2.15
N HIS A 69 -2.18 20.58 2.20
CA HIS A 69 -1.88 19.45 3.08
C HIS A 69 -0.56 18.75 2.70
N CYS A 70 -0.36 18.47 1.41
CA CYS A 70 0.89 17.88 0.89
C CYS A 70 2.11 18.79 1.13
N VAL A 71 1.97 20.11 0.89
CA VAL A 71 3.01 21.10 1.23
C VAL A 71 3.34 21.06 2.72
N LYS A 72 2.34 20.93 3.59
CA LYS A 72 2.54 20.86 5.05
C LYS A 72 3.23 19.56 5.48
N ILE A 73 2.88 18.42 4.89
CA ILE A 73 3.61 17.15 5.09
C ILE A 73 5.08 17.30 4.70
N LEU A 74 5.35 17.79 3.48
CA LEU A 74 6.71 17.94 2.97
C LEU A 74 7.53 18.98 3.76
N SER A 75 6.89 20.04 4.27
CA SER A 75 7.55 21.06 5.11
C SER A 75 8.15 20.51 6.40
N ALA A 76 7.67 19.34 6.89
CA ALA A 76 8.21 18.69 8.08
C ALA A 76 9.66 18.22 7.92
N ILE A 77 10.09 17.94 6.68
CA ILE A 77 11.48 17.56 6.37
C ILE A 77 12.28 18.67 5.68
N THR A 78 11.63 19.55 4.90
CA THR A 78 12.31 20.68 4.22
C THR A 78 12.43 21.93 5.11
N GLY A 79 11.86 21.91 6.33
CA GLY A 79 11.93 22.99 7.31
C GLY A 79 11.07 24.22 7.02
N SER A 80 10.47 24.34 5.83
CA SER A 80 9.54 25.43 5.49
C SER A 80 8.57 25.06 4.37
N GLU A 81 7.37 25.65 4.39
CA GLU A 81 6.40 25.51 3.31
C GLU A 81 6.89 26.13 1.99
N ASP A 82 7.63 27.23 2.03
CA ASP A 82 8.18 27.88 0.83
C ASP A 82 9.22 27.01 0.11
N GLU A 83 9.96 26.17 0.84
CA GLU A 83 10.85 25.19 0.23
C GLU A 83 10.07 23.96 -0.26
N ALA A 84 9.08 23.49 0.51
CA ALA A 84 8.21 22.39 0.10
C ALA A 84 7.45 22.72 -1.21
N ARG A 85 6.94 23.94 -1.37
CA ARG A 85 6.25 24.42 -2.59
C ARG A 85 7.13 24.40 -3.85
N LYS A 86 8.46 24.50 -3.70
CA LYS A 86 9.45 24.43 -4.78
C LYS A 86 9.90 23.00 -5.08
N LYS A 87 9.89 22.14 -4.07
CA LYS A 87 10.26 20.72 -4.19
C LYS A 87 9.11 19.85 -4.70
N MET A 88 7.85 20.18 -4.42
CA MET A 88 6.69 19.47 -4.95
C MET A 88 6.47 19.79 -6.45
N TYR A 89 6.31 18.77 -7.30
CA TYR A 89 6.13 18.93 -8.76
C TYR A 89 4.79 18.43 -9.32
N MET A 90 4.09 17.55 -8.59
CA MET A 90 2.74 17.11 -8.96
C MET A 90 1.90 16.74 -7.75
N ILE A 91 0.59 16.67 -7.97
CA ILE A 91 -0.41 16.19 -7.01
C ILE A 91 -1.41 15.25 -7.69
N SER A 92 -2.07 14.39 -6.92
CA SER A 92 -3.25 13.68 -7.37
C SER A 92 -4.33 13.62 -6.29
N THR A 93 -5.56 13.73 -6.75
CA THR A 93 -6.80 13.81 -5.95
C THR A 93 -7.85 12.77 -6.38
N ARG A 94 -7.49 11.84 -7.29
CA ARG A 94 -8.45 10.92 -7.94
C ARG A 94 -8.07 9.44 -7.86
N CYS A 95 -7.11 8.99 -8.67
CA CYS A 95 -6.70 7.57 -8.72
C CYS A 95 -5.96 7.11 -7.46
N TYR A 96 -5.38 8.07 -6.77
CA TYR A 96 -4.64 7.95 -5.52
C TYR A 96 -4.54 9.36 -4.94
N TYR A 97 -4.46 9.44 -3.62
CA TYR A 97 -4.13 10.67 -2.91
C TYR A 97 -2.62 10.70 -2.69
N ALA A 98 -1.91 11.51 -3.49
CA ALA A 98 -0.47 11.56 -3.47
C ALA A 98 0.09 12.89 -3.95
N PHE A 99 1.38 13.08 -3.75
CA PHE A 99 2.19 14.13 -4.36
C PHE A 99 3.54 13.60 -4.84
N GLY A 100 4.12 14.28 -5.82
CA GLY A 100 5.49 14.04 -6.29
C GLY A 100 6.43 15.10 -5.71
N ALA A 101 7.55 14.68 -5.12
CA ALA A 101 8.54 15.56 -4.50
C ALA A 101 9.97 15.32 -5.03
N LEU A 102 10.70 16.41 -5.28
CA LEU A 102 12.11 16.44 -5.64
C LEU A 102 12.96 16.56 -4.35
N ILE A 103 13.36 15.43 -3.79
CA ILE A 103 14.08 15.31 -2.51
C ILE A 103 15.18 14.26 -2.57
N SER A 104 16.16 14.35 -1.66
CA SER A 104 17.21 13.34 -1.52
C SER A 104 16.65 12.00 -1.03
N ARG A 105 17.44 10.92 -1.17
CA ARG A 105 17.07 9.60 -0.65
C ARG A 105 16.96 9.58 0.88
N GLU A 106 17.79 10.37 1.54
CA GLU A 106 17.82 10.55 2.98
C GLU A 106 16.59 11.34 3.44
N GLU A 107 16.27 12.44 2.76
CA GLU A 107 15.02 13.19 2.95
C GLU A 107 13.78 12.28 2.78
N ALA A 108 13.74 11.45 1.73
CA ALA A 108 12.65 10.51 1.50
C ALA A 108 12.53 9.43 2.60
N GLN A 109 13.64 9.02 3.24
CA GLN A 109 13.62 8.12 4.39
C GLN A 109 13.08 8.77 5.67
N GLU A 110 13.34 10.07 5.88
CA GLU A 110 12.71 10.83 6.95
C GLU A 110 11.22 11.07 6.66
N LEU A 111 10.84 11.32 5.40
CA LEU A 111 9.46 11.53 5.00
C LEU A 111 8.55 10.33 5.31
N LYS A 112 9.06 9.09 5.19
CA LYS A 112 8.34 7.86 5.62
C LYS A 112 7.93 7.83 7.09
N LYS A 113 8.55 8.66 7.94
CA LYS A 113 8.28 8.75 9.38
C LYS A 113 7.26 9.85 9.72
N VAL A 114 6.91 10.70 8.76
CA VAL A 114 5.98 11.82 8.95
C VAL A 114 4.55 11.28 9.04
N PRO A 115 3.73 11.73 10.02
CA PRO A 115 2.32 11.38 10.09
C PRO A 115 1.58 11.71 8.79
N HIS A 116 0.52 10.95 8.50
CA HIS A 116 -0.26 11.02 7.25
C HIS A 116 0.44 10.56 5.97
N VAL A 117 1.75 10.26 5.99
CA VAL A 117 2.40 9.55 4.87
C VAL A 117 2.01 8.07 4.90
N ASP A 118 1.66 7.53 3.72
CA ASP A 118 1.37 6.12 3.54
C ASP A 118 2.59 5.33 3.08
N ASP A 119 3.02 5.60 1.85
CA ASP A 119 4.24 5.05 1.25
C ASP A 119 5.07 6.18 0.62
N VAL A 120 6.38 5.94 0.53
CA VAL A 120 7.30 6.78 -0.25
C VAL A 120 8.12 5.88 -1.16
N LEU A 121 8.01 6.09 -2.46
CA LEU A 121 8.56 5.25 -3.52
C LEU A 121 9.36 6.12 -4.50
N PRO A 122 10.47 5.62 -5.08
CA PRO A 122 11.10 6.30 -6.20
C PRO A 122 10.10 6.43 -7.35
N ASP A 123 9.94 7.63 -7.91
CA ASP A 123 9.00 7.88 -9.00
C ASP A 123 9.59 7.47 -10.37
N SER A 124 8.72 7.27 -11.36
CA SER A 124 9.08 6.79 -12.70
C SER A 124 8.19 7.42 -13.77
N TYR A 125 8.66 7.51 -15.02
CA TYR A 125 7.85 8.12 -16.07
C TYR A 125 6.67 7.23 -16.49
N VAL A 126 5.45 7.76 -16.36
CA VAL A 126 4.24 7.25 -17.02
C VAL A 126 4.38 7.29 -18.54
N ASN A 127 5.03 8.32 -19.08
CA ASN A 127 5.39 8.38 -20.51
C ASN A 127 6.87 8.76 -20.68
N ARG A 128 7.65 7.81 -21.17
CA ARG A 128 9.10 7.93 -21.39
C ARG A 128 9.50 8.97 -22.45
N GLU A 129 8.68 9.18 -23.49
CA GLU A 129 8.99 10.11 -24.58
C GLU A 129 8.81 11.56 -24.13
N THR A 130 7.71 11.84 -23.42
CA THR A 130 7.42 13.19 -22.88
C THR A 130 8.09 13.44 -21.54
N LYS A 131 8.65 12.41 -20.89
CA LYS A 131 9.18 12.44 -19.50
C LYS A 131 8.12 12.89 -18.50
N ASP A 132 6.91 12.38 -18.67
CA ASP A 132 5.77 12.70 -17.83
C ASP A 132 5.68 11.71 -16.67
N TYR A 133 5.64 12.21 -15.43
CA TYR A 133 5.37 11.43 -14.22
C TYR A 133 3.86 11.21 -13.98
N GLY A 134 3.01 11.89 -14.75
CA GLY A 134 1.57 11.92 -14.55
C GLY A 134 1.15 12.71 -13.31
N GLY A 135 -0.14 12.67 -13.01
CA GLY A 135 -0.73 13.54 -12.00
C GLY A 135 -0.86 14.98 -12.50
N GLU A 136 -1.38 15.85 -11.64
CA GLU A 136 -1.63 17.26 -11.94
C GLU A 136 -0.37 18.08 -11.66
N PRO A 137 0.18 18.83 -12.64
CA PRO A 137 1.35 19.67 -12.44
C PRO A 137 1.16 20.70 -11.33
N PHE A 138 2.17 20.78 -10.47
CA PHE A 138 2.26 21.76 -9.39
C PHE A 138 3.64 22.43 -9.45
N PHE A 139 3.68 23.77 -9.42
CA PHE A 139 4.95 24.51 -9.44
C PHE A 139 4.85 25.78 -8.60
N ASP A 140 5.88 26.06 -7.78
CA ASP A 140 5.98 27.25 -6.93
C ASP A 140 4.70 27.59 -6.14
N GLY A 141 4.01 26.56 -5.65
CA GLY A 141 2.77 26.73 -4.88
C GLY A 141 1.47 26.78 -5.69
N GLN A 142 1.54 26.68 -7.03
CA GLN A 142 0.40 26.87 -7.93
C GLN A 142 -0.04 25.56 -8.60
N LEU A 143 -1.37 25.34 -8.61
CA LEU A 143 -2.02 24.30 -9.41
C LEU A 143 -2.34 24.84 -10.79
N VAL A 144 -2.13 24.01 -11.82
CA VAL A 144 -2.73 24.27 -13.14
C VAL A 144 -4.25 24.05 -13.12
N PRO A 145 -5.02 24.65 -14.04
CA PRO A 145 -6.40 24.27 -14.28
C PRO A 145 -6.52 22.76 -14.54
N TYR A 146 -7.52 22.12 -13.96
CA TYR A 146 -7.71 20.67 -14.10
C TYR A 146 -7.97 20.29 -15.57
N ASP A 147 -7.28 19.23 -16.01
CA ASP A 147 -7.49 18.59 -17.31
C ASP A 147 -7.49 17.06 -17.09
N PRO A 148 -8.54 16.33 -17.53
CA PRO A 148 -8.59 14.87 -17.38
C PRO A 148 -7.37 14.11 -17.90
N LYS A 149 -6.60 14.67 -18.84
CA LYS A 149 -5.37 14.05 -19.36
C LYS A 149 -4.37 13.67 -18.27
N TYR A 150 -4.31 14.46 -17.18
CA TYR A 150 -3.37 14.28 -16.07
C TYR A 150 -3.56 12.95 -15.32
N HIS A 151 -4.78 12.41 -15.35
CA HIS A 151 -5.12 11.13 -14.75
C HIS A 151 -5.42 10.04 -15.77
N LYS A 152 -5.54 10.35 -17.07
CA LYS A 152 -6.07 9.42 -18.08
C LYS A 152 -5.34 8.07 -18.11
N PHE A 153 -4.00 8.07 -18.04
CA PHE A 153 -3.23 6.82 -17.97
C PHE A 153 -3.66 5.96 -16.79
N PHE A 154 -3.76 6.54 -15.60
CA PHE A 154 -4.17 5.84 -14.39
C PHE A 154 -5.66 5.44 -14.43
N ASP A 155 -6.55 6.32 -14.92
CA ASP A 155 -7.98 6.02 -15.10
C ASP A 155 -8.18 4.80 -16.05
N ASP A 156 -7.49 4.78 -17.20
CA ASP A 156 -7.50 3.66 -18.16
C ASP A 156 -6.93 2.37 -17.52
N PHE A 157 -5.78 2.51 -16.85
CA PHE A 157 -5.04 1.41 -16.24
C PHE A 157 -5.84 0.74 -15.11
N TRP A 158 -6.46 1.54 -14.25
CA TRP A 158 -7.33 1.04 -13.18
C TRP A 158 -8.62 0.42 -13.70
N ALA A 159 -9.14 0.88 -14.84
CA ALA A 159 -10.28 0.23 -15.48
C ALA A 159 -9.92 -1.16 -16.01
N ALA A 160 -8.74 -1.32 -16.64
CA ALA A 160 -8.26 -2.61 -17.11
C ALA A 160 -8.06 -3.61 -15.95
N ASN A 161 -7.34 -3.22 -14.91
CA ASN A 161 -7.09 -4.10 -13.75
C ASN A 161 -8.37 -4.54 -13.03
N ARG A 162 -9.38 -3.66 -12.92
CA ARG A 162 -10.68 -4.06 -12.36
C ARG A 162 -11.39 -5.08 -13.23
N ALA A 163 -11.40 -4.88 -14.55
CA ALA A 163 -12.00 -5.84 -15.47
C ALA A 163 -11.28 -7.21 -15.45
N GLU A 164 -9.96 -7.24 -15.29
CA GLU A 164 -9.20 -8.48 -15.12
C GLU A 164 -9.49 -9.17 -13.77
N ALA A 165 -9.62 -8.41 -12.69
CA ALA A 165 -10.03 -8.95 -11.39
C ALA A 165 -11.46 -9.53 -11.43
N GLU A 166 -12.42 -8.77 -11.97
CA GLU A 166 -13.81 -9.23 -12.16
C GLU A 166 -13.89 -10.48 -13.05
N ALA A 167 -13.06 -10.57 -14.09
CA ALA A 167 -12.99 -11.74 -14.96
C ALA A 167 -12.43 -12.98 -14.22
N ARG A 168 -11.37 -12.81 -13.42
CA ARG A 168 -10.80 -13.89 -12.60
C ARG A 168 -11.77 -14.36 -11.52
N ASP A 169 -12.41 -13.43 -10.82
CA ASP A 169 -13.36 -13.75 -9.75
C ASP A 169 -14.60 -14.47 -10.32
N LYS A 170 -15.02 -14.11 -11.55
CA LYS A 170 -16.03 -14.84 -12.33
C LYS A 170 -15.54 -16.24 -12.75
N GLU A 171 -14.31 -16.38 -13.24
CA GLU A 171 -13.73 -17.68 -13.61
C GLU A 171 -13.63 -18.61 -12.39
N GLU A 172 -13.22 -18.09 -11.22
CA GLU A 172 -13.20 -18.85 -9.96
C GLU A 172 -14.61 -19.27 -9.53
N ALA A 173 -15.61 -18.40 -9.67
CA ALA A 173 -17.01 -18.73 -9.40
C ALA A 173 -17.53 -19.82 -10.35
N GLU A 174 -17.18 -19.76 -11.65
CA GLU A 174 -17.55 -20.78 -12.65
C GLU A 174 -16.78 -22.09 -12.46
N ALA A 175 -15.54 -22.07 -11.98
CA ALA A 175 -14.77 -23.27 -11.63
C ALA A 175 -15.31 -23.94 -10.35
N ARG A 176 -15.64 -23.16 -9.31
CA ARG A 176 -16.34 -23.64 -8.11
C ARG A 176 -17.71 -24.22 -8.45
N ALA A 177 -18.47 -23.58 -9.35
CA ALA A 177 -19.76 -24.11 -9.83
C ALA A 177 -19.65 -25.40 -10.67
N ARG A 178 -18.49 -25.64 -11.31
CA ARG A 178 -18.18 -26.91 -12.00
C ARG A 178 -17.71 -28.02 -11.07
N GLY A 179 -17.35 -27.71 -9.82
CA GLY A 179 -16.71 -28.64 -8.89
C GLY A 179 -15.21 -28.84 -9.16
N ASP A 180 -14.58 -27.95 -9.93
CA ASP A 180 -13.13 -27.99 -10.23
C ASP A 180 -12.28 -27.43 -9.07
N ILE A 181 -12.92 -26.86 -8.05
CA ILE A 181 -12.31 -26.37 -6.81
C ILE A 181 -12.98 -27.13 -5.67
N GLU A 182 -12.25 -28.04 -5.04
CA GLU A 182 -12.69 -28.71 -3.81
C GLU A 182 -12.88 -27.65 -2.73
N THR A 183 -14.06 -27.63 -2.12
CA THR A 183 -14.23 -26.99 -0.82
C THR A 183 -13.64 -27.93 0.22
N ASP A 184 -12.56 -27.51 0.88
CA ASP A 184 -12.22 -28.06 2.18
C ASP A 184 -13.44 -27.78 3.09
N GLU A 185 -14.31 -28.78 3.25
CA GLU A 185 -15.31 -28.76 4.31
C GLU A 185 -14.51 -28.80 5.62
N GLU A 186 -14.51 -27.70 6.37
CA GLU A 186 -13.95 -27.68 7.72
C GLU A 186 -14.77 -28.68 8.54
N ASP A 187 -14.19 -29.85 8.83
CA ASP A 187 -14.74 -30.82 9.76
C ASP A 187 -14.91 -30.12 11.13
N ASP A 188 -16.14 -29.67 11.42
CA ASP A 188 -16.56 -29.16 12.73
C ASP A 188 -16.52 -30.29 13.77
N ASP A 189 -15.31 -30.66 14.21
CA ASP A 189 -15.09 -31.55 15.36
C ASP A 189 -15.68 -30.89 16.62
N ASP A 190 -16.72 -31.51 17.20
CA ASP A 190 -17.53 -31.00 18.33
C ASP A 190 -16.71 -30.60 19.59
N ASP A 191 -16.36 -29.31 19.73
CA ASP A 191 -15.59 -28.79 20.87
C ASP A 191 -16.50 -28.29 22.05
N ASP A 192 -16.87 -29.22 22.93
CA ASP A 192 -17.21 -29.09 24.37
C ASP A 192 -17.92 -27.80 24.89
N ASP A 193 -19.26 -27.84 25.00
CA ASP A 193 -20.13 -26.84 25.67
C ASP A 193 -19.94 -26.79 27.21
N SER A 194 -18.79 -26.28 27.68
CA SER A 194 -18.53 -26.20 29.13
C SER A 194 -17.77 -24.98 29.66
N LYS A 195 -17.79 -23.81 28.98
CA LYS A 195 -17.02 -22.62 29.46
C LYS A 195 -17.53 -21.19 29.19
N SER A 196 -18.82 -20.89 29.42
CA SER A 196 -19.29 -19.48 29.37
C SER A 196 -20.38 -19.04 30.38
N LYS A 197 -20.75 -19.87 31.37
CA LYS A 197 -21.83 -19.55 32.34
C LYS A 197 -21.44 -18.67 33.54
N GLU A 198 -20.23 -18.11 33.58
CA GLU A 198 -19.74 -17.32 34.73
C GLU A 198 -19.24 -15.93 34.33
N CYS A 199 -20.15 -15.06 33.84
CA CYS A 199 -19.93 -13.60 33.74
C CYS A 199 -21.24 -12.80 33.53
N LYS A 200 -22.32 -13.12 34.27
CA LYS A 200 -23.61 -12.39 34.21
C LYS A 200 -24.25 -12.08 35.58
N SER A 201 -23.44 -11.90 36.63
CA SER A 201 -23.95 -11.52 37.95
C SER A 201 -22.99 -10.68 38.78
N PHE A 202 -22.51 -9.54 38.26
CA PHE A 202 -22.04 -8.42 39.08
C PHE A 202 -22.07 -7.11 38.28
N LEU A 203 -23.19 -6.40 38.36
CA LEU A 203 -23.32 -4.92 38.29
C LEU A 203 -24.81 -4.56 38.42
N SER A 204 -25.30 -4.66 39.64
CA SER A 204 -26.49 -3.95 40.11
C SER A 204 -26.21 -3.48 41.53
N ILE A 205 -25.84 -2.21 41.61
CA ILE A 205 -25.93 -1.21 42.69
C ILE A 205 -25.11 0.00 42.22
#